data_AF-A0A1Q3B528-F1
#
_entry.id   AF-A0A1Q3B528-F1
#
_cell.length_a   1.000
_cell.length_b   1.000
_cell.length_c   1.000
_cell.angle_alpha   90.00
_cell.angle_beta   90.00
_cell.angle_gamma   90.00
#
_symmetry.space_group_name_H-M   'P 1'
#
loop_
_entity.id
_entity.type
_entity.pdbx_description
1 polymer ?
#
loop_
_entity_poly.entity_id
_entity_poly.type
_entity_poly.pdbx_seq_one_letter_code
_entity_poly.pdbx_strand_id
1 'polypeptide(L)'
;MEESTKIEKFSSDNFGLWKDNIEDILYQKDNLYLALQGKKKKPEKMSDEDWDLLDRKALGVVRLTVANSVISNVRKETTTKGLMDALSRLYET
;
A
#
# COMPACT_ATOMS: atom_id res chain seq x y z
N MET A 1 -16.58 -1.62 -19.57
CA MET A 1 -16.45 -2.66 -18.52
C MET A 1 -14.96 -2.82 -18.34
N GLU A 2 -14.36 -2.14 -17.37
CA GLU A 2 -12.94 -2.39 -17.06
C GLU A 2 -12.88 -3.82 -16.53
N GLU A 3 -12.17 -4.70 -17.25
CA GLU A 3 -11.81 -6.01 -16.72
C GLU A 3 -11.12 -5.79 -15.39
N SER A 4 -11.74 -6.24 -14.29
CA SER A 4 -11.07 -6.23 -12.99
C SER A 4 -9.88 -7.19 -13.12
N THR A 5 -8.68 -6.65 -13.28
CA THR A 5 -7.45 -7.42 -13.17
C THR A 5 -7.48 -8.04 -11.78
N LYS A 6 -7.71 -9.36 -11.71
CA LYS A 6 -7.83 -10.06 -10.44
C LYS A 6 -6.43 -10.20 -9.87
N ILE A 7 -6.02 -9.18 -9.12
CA ILE A 7 -4.72 -9.15 -8.44
C ILE A 7 -4.69 -10.33 -7.48
N GLU A 8 -3.67 -11.16 -7.62
CA GLU A 8 -3.42 -12.22 -6.66
C GLU A 8 -3.14 -11.60 -5.30
N LYS A 9 -3.81 -12.12 -4.26
CA LYS A 9 -3.59 -11.62 -2.90
C LYS A 9 -2.18 -12.00 -2.44
N PHE A 10 -1.58 -11.13 -1.65
CA PHE A 10 -0.31 -11.40 -1.01
C PHE A 10 -0.39 -12.63 -0.10
N SER A 11 0.48 -13.59 -0.34
CA SER A 11 0.87 -14.70 0.51
C SER A 11 2.39 -14.74 0.66
N SER A 12 2.90 -15.44 1.67
CA SER A 12 4.33 -15.43 2.02
C SER A 12 5.29 -15.83 0.88
N ASP A 13 4.80 -16.51 -0.14
CA ASP A 13 5.54 -17.03 -1.30
C ASP A 13 5.56 -16.09 -2.52
N ASN A 14 4.72 -15.05 -2.57
CA ASN A 14 4.59 -14.17 -3.74
C ASN A 14 4.90 -12.69 -3.45
N PHE A 15 5.63 -12.37 -2.37
CA PHE A 15 5.83 -11.00 -1.91
C PHE A 15 6.37 -10.05 -2.98
N GLY A 16 7.45 -10.42 -3.70
CA GLY A 16 8.06 -9.56 -4.71
C GLY A 16 7.09 -9.17 -5.82
N LEU A 17 6.43 -10.17 -6.44
CA LEU A 17 5.45 -9.94 -7.49
C LEU A 17 4.23 -9.15 -6.98
N TRP A 18 3.76 -9.43 -5.77
CA TRP A 18 2.68 -8.68 -5.15
C TRP A 18 3.08 -7.21 -4.92
N LYS A 19 4.31 -6.96 -4.47
CA LYS A 19 4.85 -5.62 -4.22
C LYS A 19 4.89 -4.80 -5.50
N ASP A 20 5.40 -5.37 -6.59
CA ASP A 20 5.44 -4.70 -7.90
C ASP A 20 4.02 -4.34 -8.38
N ASN A 21 3.08 -5.29 -8.29
CA ASN A 21 1.69 -5.06 -8.67
C ASN A 21 1.01 -3.96 -7.84
N ILE A 22 1.24 -3.94 -6.52
CA ILE A 22 0.62 -2.92 -5.66
C ILE A 22 1.21 -1.53 -5.89
N GLU A 23 2.51 -1.44 -6.18
CA GLU A 23 3.14 -0.18 -6.58
C GLU A 23 2.51 0.35 -7.87
N ASP A 24 2.39 -0.48 -8.91
CA ASP A 24 1.77 -0.10 -10.19
C ASP A 24 0.32 0.37 -10.02
N ILE A 25 -0.49 -0.32 -9.19
CA ILE A 25 -1.87 0.10 -8.90
C ILE A 25 -1.92 1.48 -8.24
N LEU A 26 -0.99 1.76 -7.33
CA LEU A 26 -0.94 3.05 -6.64
C LEU A 26 -0.44 4.16 -7.57
N TYR A 27 0.42 3.85 -8.55
CA TYR A 27 0.82 4.78 -9.60
C TYR A 27 -0.32 5.11 -10.56
N GLN A 28 -1.17 4.13 -10.88
CA GLN A 28 -2.33 4.33 -11.77
C GLN A 28 -3.46 5.14 -11.13
N LYS A 29 -3.51 5.24 -9.80
CA LYS A 29 -4.62 5.88 -9.07
C LYS A 29 -4.19 7.22 -8.48
N ASP A 30 -4.77 8.32 -8.97
CA ASP A 30 -4.79 9.69 -8.39
C ASP A 30 -3.67 10.02 -7.38
N ASN A 31 -2.40 9.85 -7.79
CA ASN A 31 -1.20 10.11 -6.98
C ASN A 31 -1.09 9.32 -5.66
N LEU A 32 -1.78 8.19 -5.52
CA LEU A 32 -1.71 7.36 -4.30
C LEU A 32 -0.30 6.81 -4.04
N TYR A 33 0.54 6.69 -5.08
CA TYR A 33 1.95 6.32 -4.93
C TYR A 33 2.73 7.24 -3.97
N LEU A 34 2.29 8.51 -3.78
CA LEU A 34 2.92 9.43 -2.82
C LEU A 34 2.89 8.87 -1.39
N ALA A 35 1.87 8.09 -1.03
CA ALA A 35 1.73 7.47 0.28
C ALA A 35 2.89 6.51 0.61
N LEU A 36 3.52 5.90 -0.41
CA LEU A 36 4.69 5.03 -0.25
C LEU A 36 5.91 5.78 0.27
N GLN A 37 5.99 7.09 -0.02
CA GLN A 37 7.09 7.96 0.40
C GLN A 37 6.94 8.43 1.86
N GLY A 38 5.72 8.37 2.40
CA GLY A 38 5.37 8.75 3.77
C GLY A 38 5.26 10.26 4.02
N LYS A 39 4.64 10.64 5.14
CA LYS A 39 4.25 12.04 5.44
C LYS A 39 5.39 13.05 5.41
N LYS A 40 6.64 12.60 5.68
CA LYS A 40 7.85 13.43 5.58
C LYS A 40 8.15 13.92 4.15
N LYS A 41 7.58 13.28 3.13
CA LYS A 41 7.73 13.63 1.72
C LYS A 41 6.45 14.24 1.13
N LYS A 42 5.49 14.60 1.97
CA LYS A 42 4.26 15.31 1.56
C LYS A 42 4.63 16.59 0.78
N PRO A 43 4.02 16.84 -0.39
CA PRO A 43 4.20 18.10 -1.11
C PRO A 43 3.82 19.32 -0.26
N GLU A 44 4.60 20.40 -0.31
CA GLU A 44 4.37 21.60 0.51
C GLU A 44 2.99 22.24 0.32
N LYS A 45 2.44 22.12 -0.89
CA LYS A 45 1.11 22.69 -1.24
C LYS A 45 -0.06 21.82 -0.79
N MET A 46 0.18 20.62 -0.24
CA MET A 46 -0.86 19.69 0.20
C MET A 46 -1.15 19.89 1.69
N SER A 47 -2.43 20.05 2.05
CA SER A 47 -2.87 20.13 3.45
C SER A 47 -2.59 18.82 4.20
N ASP A 48 -2.62 18.84 5.52
CA ASP A 48 -2.50 17.60 6.30
C ASP A 48 -3.74 16.73 6.15
N GLU A 49 -4.92 17.33 6.03
CA GLU A 49 -6.19 16.64 5.84
C GLU A 49 -6.25 15.90 4.49
N ASP A 50 -5.82 16.56 3.41
CA ASP A 50 -5.75 15.95 2.08
C ASP A 50 -4.74 14.81 2.06
N TRP A 51 -3.60 14.98 2.74
CA TRP A 51 -2.60 13.93 2.87
C TRP A 51 -3.14 12.72 3.64
N ASP A 52 -3.78 12.95 4.78
CA ASP A 52 -4.30 11.86 5.62
C ASP A 52 -5.41 11.08 4.88
N LEU A 53 -6.22 11.76 4.06
CA LEU A 53 -7.18 11.10 3.17
C LEU A 53 -6.49 10.29 2.07
N LEU A 54 -5.46 10.85 1.42
CA LEU A 54 -4.67 10.17 0.39
C LEU A 54 -4.00 8.91 0.95
N ASP A 55 -3.33 9.01 2.10
CA ASP A 55 -2.68 7.89 2.77
C ASP A 55 -3.71 6.83 3.20
N ARG A 56 -4.87 7.24 3.72
CA ARG A 56 -5.94 6.29 4.09
C ARG A 56 -6.50 5.54 2.89
N LYS A 57 -6.61 6.18 1.73
CA LYS A 57 -7.03 5.54 0.46
C LYS A 57 -6.00 4.51 0.02
N ALA A 58 -4.73 4.90 -0.08
CA ALA A 58 -3.62 4.00 -0.45
C ALA A 58 -3.52 2.81 0.51
N LEU A 59 -3.57 3.06 1.82
CA LEU A 59 -3.58 2.02 2.86
C LEU A 59 -4.73 1.02 2.67
N GLY A 60 -5.90 1.51 2.28
CA GLY A 60 -7.06 0.67 1.97
C GLY A 60 -6.80 -0.28 0.80
N VAL A 61 -6.19 0.22 -0.28
CA VAL A 61 -5.83 -0.61 -1.44
C VAL A 61 -4.87 -1.73 -1.02
N VAL A 62 -3.78 -1.38 -0.32
CA VAL A 62 -2.79 -2.37 0.14
C VAL A 62 -3.44 -3.42 1.05
N ARG A 63 -4.24 -3.02 2.05
CA ARG A 63 -4.88 -3.96 2.97
C ARG A 63 -5.85 -4.93 2.27
N LEU A 64 -6.52 -4.49 1.22
CA LEU A 64 -7.48 -5.32 0.47
C LEU A 64 -6.79 -6.36 -0.44
N THR A 65 -5.53 -6.13 -0.82
CA THR A 65 -4.74 -7.05 -1.62
C THR A 65 -3.89 -8.00 -0.77
N VAL A 66 -3.98 -7.95 0.57
CA VAL A 66 -3.25 -8.84 1.48
C VAL A 66 -4.14 -9.97 2.01
N ALA A 67 -3.62 -11.19 2.10
CA ALA A 67 -4.37 -12.30 2.69
C ALA A 67 -4.57 -12.12 4.21
N ASN A 68 -5.69 -12.63 4.73
CA ASN A 68 -6.03 -12.53 6.16
C ASN A 68 -4.98 -13.18 7.08
N SER A 69 -4.26 -14.19 6.60
CA SER A 69 -3.15 -14.83 7.33
C SER A 69 -2.01 -13.85 7.62
N VAL A 70 -1.74 -12.93 6.70
CA VAL A 70 -0.64 -11.95 6.79
C VAL A 70 -1.08 -10.68 7.52
N ILE A 71 -2.31 -10.19 7.27
CA ILE A 71 -2.78 -8.88 7.77
C ILE A 71 -2.67 -8.77 9.31
N SER A 72 -2.76 -9.89 10.02
CA SER A 72 -2.67 -9.96 11.48
C SER A 72 -1.31 -9.47 12.01
N ASN A 73 -0.22 -9.69 11.28
CA ASN A 73 1.15 -9.30 11.64
C ASN A 73 1.38 -7.79 11.55
N VAL A 74 0.61 -7.12 10.69
CA VAL A 74 0.81 -5.71 10.32
C VAL A 74 -0.37 -4.81 10.67
N ARG A 75 -1.36 -5.34 11.41
CA ARG A 75 -2.60 -4.63 11.80
C ARG A 75 -2.37 -3.30 12.54
N LYS A 76 -1.22 -3.17 13.21
CA LYS A 76 -0.83 -1.99 13.98
C LYS A 76 -0.37 -0.82 13.11
N GLU A 77 0.00 -1.08 11.86
CA GLU A 77 0.48 -0.05 10.94
C GLU A 77 -0.70 0.78 10.43
N THR A 78 -0.67 2.08 10.70
CA THR A 78 -1.75 3.02 10.38
C THR A 78 -1.47 3.88 9.15
N THR A 79 -0.28 3.74 8.54
CA THR A 79 0.13 4.49 7.34
C THR A 79 0.52 3.52 6.23
N THR A 80 0.39 3.94 4.97
CA THR A 80 0.76 3.09 3.82
C THR A 80 2.25 2.76 3.87
N LYS A 81 3.09 3.76 4.09
CA LYS A 81 4.53 3.56 4.23
C LYS A 81 4.87 2.60 5.38
N GLY A 82 4.29 2.79 6.56
CA GLY A 82 4.55 1.91 7.71
C GLY A 82 4.16 0.45 7.43
N LEU A 83 3.02 0.26 6.76
CA LEU A 83 2.55 -1.07 6.33
C LEU A 83 3.52 -1.71 5.33
N MET A 84 3.91 -1.00 4.28
CA MET A 84 4.85 -1.51 3.26
C MET A 84 6.21 -1.82 3.87
N ASP A 85 6.76 -0.91 4.69
CA ASP A 85 8.04 -1.13 5.37
C ASP A 85 7.97 -2.35 6.31
N ALA A 86 6.83 -2.59 6.97
CA ALA A 86 6.64 -3.77 7.83
C ALA A 86 6.55 -5.08 7.03
N LEU A 87 5.83 -5.07 5.90
CA LEU A 87 5.74 -6.24 5.03
C LEU A 87 7.09 -6.57 4.42
N SER A 88 7.82 -5.58 3.92
CA SER A 88 9.20 -5.72 3.44
C SER A 88 10.11 -6.35 4.48
N ARG A 89 10.11 -5.85 5.73
CA ARG A 89 10.94 -6.46 6.79
C ARG A 89 10.62 -7.91 7.10
N LEU A 90 9.40 -8.37 6.85
CA LEU A 90 8.94 -9.72 7.18
C LEU A 90 9.12 -10.71 6.04
N TYR A 91 9.07 -10.24 4.79
CA TYR A 91 8.90 -11.11 3.62
C TYR A 91 9.84 -10.79 2.44
N GLU A 92 10.62 -9.70 2.50
CA GLU A 92 11.66 -9.43 1.52
C GLU A 92 12.93 -10.21 1.93
N THR A 93 13.38 -11.11 1.06
CA THR A 93 14.58 -11.96 1.26
C THR A 93 15.76 -11.48 0.45
#